data_AF-A0A4S2KKU0-F1
#
_entry.id   AF-A0A4S2KKU0-F1
#
_cell.length_a   1.000
_cell.length_b   1.000
_cell.length_c   1.000
_cell.angle_alpha   90.00
_cell.angle_beta   90.00
_cell.angle_gamma   90.00
#
_symmetry.space_group_name_H-M   'P 1'
#
loop_
_entity.id
_entity.type
_entity.pdbx_description
1 polymer ?
#
loop_
_entity_poly.entity_id
_entity_poly.type
_entity_poly.pdbx_seq_one_letter_code
_entity_poly.pdbx_strand_id
1 'polypeptide(L)'
;MTNEARMQNHKEVVEEDKRNKLPANWESRKRQAEWIMQDEAARKEAETKGEDYERKKLLSIDATEAERIARKKKSKQNPDPGFSDYEQAAIRCYNRLVKNVKPNMEAYEEAKEKLGPAFYGDPNTILHGLHEDKKEAVDKMVTNLEKQIAKREKYSRRRMHNDDADIDYINERNAKFNQKLERFYGEYTRETKLNLERVAFGTVHYHHDDNEVDGNSLVDLLELIPALLPRFNSLGMSHSSHLFING
;
A
#
# COMPACT_ATOMS: atom_id res chain seq x y z
N MET A 1 -40.88 12.25 31.01
CA MET A 1 -39.43 12.52 31.18
C MET A 1 -38.56 11.27 31.32
N THR A 2 -39.03 10.14 31.87
CA THR A 2 -38.20 8.93 32.08
C THR A 2 -37.97 8.08 30.82
N ASN A 3 -38.94 8.00 29.90
CA ASN A 3 -38.79 7.23 28.65
C ASN A 3 -37.87 7.90 27.62
N GLU A 4 -37.91 9.23 27.51
CA GLU A 4 -37.00 9.97 26.63
C GLU A 4 -35.54 9.81 27.06
N ALA A 5 -35.26 9.87 28.36
CA ALA A 5 -33.93 9.63 28.90
C ALA A 5 -33.43 8.21 28.58
N ARG A 6 -34.30 7.19 28.68
CA ARG A 6 -33.95 5.80 28.33
C ARG A 6 -33.63 5.65 26.84
N MET A 7 -34.41 6.27 25.96
CA MET A 7 -34.17 6.25 24.51
C MET A 7 -32.89 6.97 24.12
N GLN A 8 -32.61 8.13 24.72
CA GLN A 8 -31.37 8.88 24.47
C GLN A 8 -30.15 8.08 24.95
N ASN A 9 -30.20 7.50 26.15
CA ASN A 9 -29.11 6.65 26.65
C ASN A 9 -28.88 5.43 25.76
N HIS A 10 -29.95 4.76 25.30
CA HIS A 10 -29.82 3.63 24.39
C HIS A 10 -29.21 4.04 23.04
N LYS A 11 -29.65 5.18 22.50
CA LYS A 11 -29.10 5.75 21.26
C LYS A 11 -27.62 6.09 21.42
N GLU A 12 -27.22 6.71 22.53
CA GLU A 12 -25.82 7.04 22.81
C GLU A 12 -24.95 5.79 22.94
N VAL A 13 -25.42 4.75 23.64
CA VAL A 13 -24.71 3.45 23.76
C VAL A 13 -24.54 2.80 22.39
N VAL A 14 -25.58 2.81 21.56
CA VAL A 14 -25.52 2.27 20.19
C VAL A 14 -24.59 3.10 19.30
N GLU A 15 -24.54 4.42 19.47
CA GLU A 15 -23.62 5.32 18.73
C GLU A 15 -22.17 5.20 19.20
N GLU A 16 -21.93 4.95 20.48
CA GLU A 16 -20.62 4.63 21.04
C GLU A 16 -20.11 3.28 20.53
N ASP A 17 -20.95 2.25 20.56
CA ASP A 17 -20.64 0.92 20.04
C ASP A 17 -20.37 0.96 18.52
N LYS A 18 -21.15 1.74 17.76
CA LYS A 18 -20.85 2.03 16.35
C LYS A 18 -19.49 2.71 16.18
N ARG A 19 -19.15 3.69 17.03
CA ARG A 19 -17.85 4.38 16.99
C ARG A 19 -16.69 3.43 17.29
N ASN A 20 -16.86 2.52 18.25
CA ASN A 20 -15.87 1.50 18.59
C ASN A 20 -15.67 0.47 17.47
N LYS A 21 -16.73 0.19 16.70
CA LYS A 21 -16.69 -0.71 15.52
C LYS A 21 -16.15 -0.04 14.25
N LEU A 22 -16.00 1.28 14.24
CA LEU A 22 -15.44 1.98 13.08
C LEU A 22 -13.94 1.68 12.97
N PRO A 23 -13.43 1.46 11.75
CA PRO A 23 -12.00 1.36 11.52
C PRO A 23 -11.30 2.64 11.99
N ALA A 24 -10.11 2.50 12.58
CA ALA A 24 -9.31 3.63 13.07
C ALA A 24 -9.02 4.73 12.03
N ASN A 25 -9.16 4.43 10.73
CA ASN A 25 -8.95 5.37 9.62
C ASN A 25 -10.24 6.00 9.05
N TRP A 26 -11.41 5.75 9.65
CA TRP A 26 -12.72 6.16 9.13
C TRP A 26 -12.84 7.68 8.91
N GLU A 27 -12.47 8.48 9.90
CA GLU A 27 -12.57 9.95 9.79
C GLU A 27 -11.69 10.52 8.69
N SER A 28 -10.50 9.93 8.50
CA SER A 28 -9.61 10.32 7.40
C SER A 28 -10.21 9.97 6.04
N ARG A 29 -10.86 8.81 5.90
CA ARG A 29 -11.60 8.43 4.68
C ARG A 29 -12.77 9.37 4.40
N LYS A 30 -13.53 9.73 5.43
CA LYS A 30 -14.64 10.68 5.32
C LYS A 30 -14.17 12.05 4.84
N ARG A 31 -13.13 12.61 5.49
CA ARG A 31 -12.53 13.90 5.10
C ARG A 31 -12.02 13.88 3.67
N GLN A 32 -11.42 12.77 3.23
CA GLN A 32 -10.96 12.62 1.86
C GLN A 32 -12.13 12.60 0.87
N ALA A 33 -13.22 11.89 1.18
CA ALA A 33 -14.42 11.85 0.34
C ALA A 33 -15.09 13.23 0.22
N GLU A 34 -15.20 13.96 1.33
CA GLU A 34 -15.73 15.33 1.35
C GLU A 34 -14.87 16.29 0.51
N TRP A 35 -13.54 16.20 0.63
CA TRP A 35 -12.62 17.01 -0.18
C TRP A 35 -12.76 16.72 -1.69
N ILE A 36 -12.91 15.45 -2.07
CA ILE A 36 -13.12 15.05 -3.48
C ILE A 36 -14.42 15.66 -4.02
N MET A 37 -15.52 15.55 -3.28
CA MET A 37 -16.80 16.13 -3.71
C MET A 37 -16.72 17.65 -3.87
N GLN A 38 -16.05 18.34 -2.94
CA GLN A 38 -15.87 19.79 -3.01
C GLN A 38 -14.98 20.22 -4.19
N ASP A 39 -13.86 19.53 -4.45
CA ASP A 39 -12.98 19.82 -5.59
C ASP A 39 -13.71 19.58 -6.92
N GLU A 40 -14.52 18.52 -7.03
CA GLU A 40 -15.31 18.22 -8.23
C GLU A 40 -16.42 19.27 -8.46
N ALA A 41 -17.09 19.72 -7.39
CA ALA A 41 -18.09 20.78 -7.49
C ALA A 41 -17.47 22.11 -7.94
N ALA A 42 -16.32 22.47 -7.37
CA ALA A 42 -15.60 23.70 -7.73
C ALA A 42 -15.07 23.65 -9.18
N ARG A 43 -14.65 22.47 -9.66
CA ARG A 43 -14.25 22.28 -11.06
C ARG A 43 -15.42 22.46 -12.01
N LYS A 44 -16.59 21.89 -11.71
CA LYS A 44 -17.83 22.08 -12.50
C LYS A 44 -18.28 23.53 -12.51
N GLU A 45 -18.17 24.25 -11.40
CA GLU A 45 -18.50 25.68 -11.33
C GLU A 45 -17.53 26.54 -12.15
N ALA A 46 -16.23 26.22 -12.17
CA ALA A 46 -15.26 26.90 -13.01
C ALA A 46 -15.54 26.66 -14.51
N GLU A 47 -15.90 25.42 -14.88
CA GLU A 47 -16.26 25.04 -16.25
C GLU A 47 -17.52 25.77 -16.74
N THR A 48 -18.57 25.85 -15.92
CA THR A 48 -19.80 26.59 -16.28
C THR A 48 -19.57 28.10 -16.43
N LYS A 49 -18.58 28.65 -15.71
CA LYS A 49 -18.16 30.04 -15.81
C LYS A 49 -17.14 30.29 -16.93
N GLY A 50 -16.61 29.25 -17.57
CA GLY A 50 -15.56 29.34 -18.58
C GLY A 50 -14.17 29.73 -18.03
N GLU A 51 -13.93 29.53 -16.73
CA GLU A 51 -12.65 29.80 -16.06
C GLU A 51 -11.76 28.53 -16.03
N ASP A 52 -10.44 28.71 -16.12
CA ASP A 52 -9.48 27.62 -15.90
C ASP A 52 -9.31 27.36 -14.38
N TYR A 53 -9.86 26.23 -13.92
CA TYR A 53 -9.84 25.79 -12.52
C TYR A 53 -8.42 25.67 -11.96
N GLU A 54 -7.48 25.11 -12.72
CA GLU A 54 -6.12 24.87 -12.24
C GLU A 54 -5.39 26.21 -12.07
N ARG A 55 -5.60 27.16 -12.99
CA ARG A 55 -5.05 28.51 -12.86
C ARG A 55 -5.60 29.26 -11.64
N LYS A 56 -6.92 29.17 -11.42
CA LYS A 56 -7.58 29.78 -10.25
C LYS A 56 -7.08 29.18 -8.94
N LYS A 57 -6.93 27.85 -8.90
CA LYS A 57 -6.37 27.12 -7.75
C LYS A 57 -4.93 27.53 -7.47
N LEU A 58 -4.08 27.61 -8.50
CA LEU A 58 -2.70 28.07 -8.36
C LEU A 58 -2.59 29.51 -7.82
N LEU A 59 -3.54 30.39 -8.18
CA LEU A 59 -3.60 31.77 -7.69
C LEU A 59 -3.85 31.84 -6.17
N SER A 60 -4.58 30.86 -5.62
CA SER A 60 -4.90 30.76 -4.19
C SER A 60 -3.83 30.03 -3.37
N ILE A 61 -2.74 29.55 -3.99
CA ILE A 61 -1.66 28.87 -3.28
C ILE A 61 -0.66 29.90 -2.77
N ASP A 62 -0.52 29.97 -1.45
CA ASP A 62 0.50 30.77 -0.79
C ASP A 62 1.92 30.27 -1.10
N ALA A 63 2.91 31.17 -1.07
CA ALA A 63 4.31 30.81 -1.33
C ALA A 63 4.84 29.68 -0.43
N THR A 64 4.41 29.63 0.83
CA THR A 64 4.79 28.59 1.80
C THR A 64 4.18 27.23 1.45
N GLU A 65 2.93 27.20 0.96
CA GLU A 65 2.28 25.97 0.51
C GLU A 65 2.88 25.51 -0.83
N ALA A 66 3.20 26.42 -1.73
CA ALA A 66 3.92 26.11 -2.96
C ALA A 66 5.28 25.44 -2.69
N GLU A 67 6.07 25.97 -1.75
CA GLU A 67 7.35 25.37 -1.35
C GLU A 67 7.16 23.98 -0.73
N ARG A 68 6.15 23.83 0.13
CA ARG A 68 5.79 22.54 0.73
C ARG A 68 5.41 21.51 -0.32
N ILE A 69 4.59 21.89 -1.30
CA ILE A 69 4.19 21.03 -2.42
C ILE A 69 5.40 20.65 -3.26
N ALA A 70 6.27 21.61 -3.59
CA ALA A 70 7.50 21.36 -4.34
C ALA A 70 8.44 20.39 -3.61
N ARG A 71 8.63 20.57 -2.31
CA ARG A 71 9.44 19.68 -1.46
C ARG A 71 8.84 18.27 -1.40
N LYS A 72 7.52 18.15 -1.21
CA LYS A 72 6.80 16.86 -1.23
C LYS A 72 6.95 16.18 -2.58
N LYS A 73 6.75 16.89 -3.69
CA LYS A 73 6.93 16.36 -5.05
C LYS A 73 8.35 15.85 -5.25
N LYS A 74 9.37 16.63 -4.88
CA LYS A 74 10.78 16.24 -4.94
C LYS A 74 11.08 14.98 -4.12
N SER A 75 10.50 14.84 -2.93
CA SER A 75 10.70 13.65 -2.09
C SER A 75 10.09 12.38 -2.69
N LYS A 76 9.04 12.52 -3.53
CA LYS A 76 8.32 11.40 -4.16
C LYS A 76 8.83 11.02 -5.56
N GLN A 77 9.83 11.71 -6.12
CA GLN A 77 10.29 11.47 -7.51
C GLN A 77 10.98 10.12 -7.73
N ASN A 78 11.49 9.48 -6.67
CA ASN A 78 12.19 8.19 -6.78
C ASN A 78 11.68 7.22 -5.70
N PRO A 79 10.42 6.76 -5.79
CA PRO A 79 9.93 5.72 -4.91
C PRO A 79 10.72 4.42 -5.11
N ASP A 80 10.75 3.57 -4.09
CA ASP A 80 11.35 2.24 -4.23
C ASP A 80 10.35 1.33 -4.97
N PRO A 81 10.63 0.87 -6.20
CA PRO A 81 9.72 0.01 -6.96
C PRO A 81 9.64 -1.41 -6.37
N GLY A 82 10.48 -1.74 -5.38
CA GLY A 82 10.63 -3.09 -4.87
C GLY A 82 11.81 -3.81 -5.50
N PHE A 83 12.11 -4.99 -4.97
CA PHE A 83 13.19 -5.83 -5.48
C PHE A 83 12.70 -6.61 -6.71
N SER A 84 13.33 -6.38 -7.86
CA SER A 84 13.13 -7.15 -9.09
C SER A 84 14.32 -8.07 -9.36
N ASP A 85 15.49 -7.48 -9.59
CA ASP A 85 16.74 -8.17 -9.85
C ASP A 85 17.94 -7.46 -9.19
N TYR A 86 19.03 -8.20 -8.98
CA TYR A 86 20.25 -7.69 -8.39
C TYR A 86 20.95 -6.65 -9.26
N GLU A 87 20.89 -6.74 -10.59
CA GLU A 87 21.50 -5.74 -11.48
C GLU A 87 20.80 -4.39 -11.33
N GLN A 88 19.48 -4.37 -11.33
CA GLN A 88 18.69 -3.14 -11.15
C GLN A 88 18.93 -2.53 -9.77
N ALA A 89 19.03 -3.35 -8.72
CA ALA A 89 19.38 -2.90 -7.39
C ALA A 89 20.81 -2.30 -7.33
N ALA A 90 21.76 -2.93 -8.03
CA ALA A 90 23.14 -2.45 -8.13
C ALA A 90 23.21 -1.10 -8.87
N ILE A 91 22.53 -0.96 -10.01
CA ILE A 91 22.45 0.28 -10.78
C ILE A 91 21.84 1.40 -9.94
N ARG A 92 20.75 1.13 -9.21
CA ARG A 92 20.12 2.12 -8.31
C ARG A 92 21.07 2.54 -7.19
N CYS A 93 21.83 1.60 -6.63
CA CYS A 93 22.84 1.89 -5.62
C CYS A 93 23.95 2.76 -6.20
N TYR A 94 24.49 2.40 -7.37
CA TYR A 94 25.53 3.12 -8.09
C TYR A 94 25.11 4.55 -8.43
N ASN A 95 23.95 4.75 -9.07
CA ASN A 95 23.44 6.07 -9.42
C ASN A 95 23.28 6.98 -8.19
N ARG A 96 22.86 6.41 -7.06
CA ARG A 96 22.79 7.13 -5.80
C ARG A 96 24.18 7.50 -5.26
N LEU A 97 25.16 6.62 -5.37
CA LEU A 97 26.54 6.88 -4.93
C LEU A 97 27.17 7.97 -5.80
N VAL A 98 27.07 7.85 -7.12
CA VAL A 98 27.57 8.84 -8.09
C VAL A 98 26.99 10.23 -7.80
N LYS A 99 25.68 10.33 -7.54
CA LYS A 99 25.04 11.60 -7.18
C LYS A 99 25.58 12.24 -5.90
N ASN A 100 26.11 11.44 -4.99
CA ASN A 100 26.65 11.91 -3.70
C ASN A 100 28.14 12.28 -3.79
N VAL A 101 28.86 11.81 -4.82
CA VAL A 101 30.26 12.18 -5.04
C VAL A 101 30.31 13.62 -5.53
N LYS A 102 31.06 14.46 -4.80
CA LYS A 102 31.34 15.85 -5.19
C LYS A 102 32.80 15.94 -5.62
N PRO A 103 33.08 16.10 -6.93
CA PRO A 103 34.45 16.25 -7.41
C PRO A 103 35.10 17.52 -6.84
N ASN A 104 36.39 17.43 -6.49
CA ASN A 104 37.20 18.61 -6.21
C ASN A 104 37.90 19.02 -7.51
N MET A 105 37.54 20.19 -8.04
CA MET A 105 38.07 20.68 -9.31
C MET A 105 39.53 21.14 -9.20
N GLU A 106 39.95 21.69 -8.05
CA GLU A 106 41.35 22.10 -7.83
C GLU A 106 42.29 20.88 -7.87
N ALA A 107 41.93 19.83 -7.14
CA ALA A 107 42.69 18.57 -7.15
C ALA A 107 42.70 17.89 -8.52
N TYR A 108 41.65 18.10 -9.33
CA TYR A 108 41.57 17.62 -10.70
C TYR A 108 42.53 18.39 -11.63
N GLU A 109 42.59 19.72 -11.50
CA GLU A 109 43.50 20.58 -12.27
C GLU A 109 44.97 20.29 -11.92
N GLU A 110 45.30 20.14 -10.63
CA GLU A 110 46.64 19.71 -10.17
C GLU A 110 47.05 18.37 -10.79
N ALA A 111 46.14 17.39 -10.79
CA ALA A 111 46.41 16.08 -11.37
C ALA A 111 46.59 16.15 -12.89
N LYS A 112 45.80 16.99 -13.56
CA LYS A 112 45.90 17.23 -15.00
C LYS A 112 47.24 17.85 -15.39
N GLU A 113 47.72 18.84 -14.64
CA GLU A 113 49.02 19.45 -14.88
C GLU A 113 50.17 18.46 -14.64
N LYS A 114 50.12 17.70 -13.54
CA LYS A 114 51.16 16.72 -13.18
C LYS A 114 51.30 15.59 -14.21
N LEU A 115 50.19 15.07 -14.73
CA LEU A 115 50.22 13.96 -15.70
C LEU A 115 50.29 14.43 -17.16
N GLY A 116 50.00 15.70 -17.46
CA GLY A 116 50.06 16.25 -18.81
C GLY A 116 49.25 15.44 -19.83
N PRO A 117 49.82 15.03 -20.98
CA PRO A 117 49.09 14.28 -22.01
C PRO A 117 48.68 12.87 -21.55
N ALA A 118 49.38 12.28 -20.57
CA ALA A 118 49.04 10.98 -20.03
C ALA A 118 47.72 11.00 -19.24
N PHE A 119 47.28 12.18 -18.76
CA PHE A 119 46.07 12.33 -17.96
C PHE A 119 44.80 11.79 -18.65
N TYR A 120 44.72 11.92 -19.99
CA TYR A 120 43.57 11.49 -20.77
C TYR A 120 43.64 10.02 -21.22
N GLY A 121 44.76 9.33 -20.95
CA GLY A 121 44.89 7.88 -21.14
C GLY A 121 44.65 7.41 -22.58
N ASP A 122 45.55 7.76 -23.50
CA ASP A 122 45.58 7.13 -24.84
C ASP A 122 45.73 5.60 -24.69
N PRO A 123 45.15 4.75 -25.57
CA PRO A 123 45.22 3.29 -25.50
C PRO A 123 46.56 2.65 -25.09
N ASN A 124 47.71 3.29 -25.38
CA ASN A 124 49.04 2.79 -25.03
C ASN A 124 49.71 3.53 -23.85
N THR A 125 48.98 4.37 -23.11
CA THR A 125 49.51 5.15 -21.99
C THR A 125 49.61 4.28 -20.74
N ILE A 126 50.84 4.09 -20.23
CA ILE A 126 51.06 3.39 -18.96
C ILE A 126 50.98 4.42 -17.82
N LEU A 127 49.91 4.36 -17.03
CA LEU A 127 49.66 5.24 -15.88
C LEU A 127 50.05 4.64 -14.52
N HIS A 128 50.42 3.36 -14.52
CA HIS A 128 50.74 2.64 -13.30
C HIS A 128 52.05 3.15 -12.68
N GLY A 129 52.00 3.60 -11.41
CA GLY A 129 53.14 4.17 -10.68
C GLY A 129 53.31 5.69 -10.78
N LEU A 130 52.53 6.38 -11.62
CA LEU A 130 52.56 7.85 -11.75
C LEU A 130 51.60 8.57 -10.78
N HIS A 131 50.60 7.85 -10.26
CA HIS A 131 49.62 8.35 -9.32
C HIS A 131 49.85 7.77 -7.93
N GLU A 132 49.85 8.66 -6.93
CA GLU A 132 49.90 8.29 -5.52
C GLU A 132 48.66 8.87 -4.84
N ASP A 133 47.88 8.01 -4.20
CA ASP A 133 46.66 8.42 -3.50
C ASP A 133 47.01 9.25 -2.26
N LYS A 134 46.51 10.49 -2.21
CA LYS A 134 46.59 11.33 -1.00
C LYS A 134 45.83 10.62 0.13
N LYS A 135 46.38 10.62 1.36
CA LYS A 135 45.73 9.99 2.54
C LYS A 135 44.29 10.45 2.75
N GLU A 136 44.02 11.74 2.53
CA GLU A 136 42.67 12.31 2.61
C GLU A 136 41.67 11.67 1.63
N ALA A 137 42.12 11.25 0.45
CA ALA A 137 41.28 10.58 -0.54
C ALA A 137 40.93 9.16 -0.08
N VAL A 138 41.89 8.45 0.51
CA VAL A 138 41.69 7.14 1.13
C VAL A 138 40.70 7.25 2.29
N ASP A 139 40.85 8.24 3.17
CA ASP A 139 39.92 8.46 4.29
C ASP A 139 38.50 8.78 3.81
N LYS A 140 38.36 9.59 2.75
CA LYS A 140 37.06 9.85 2.10
C LYS A 140 36.44 8.57 1.52
N MET A 141 37.25 7.67 0.95
CA MET A 141 36.76 6.37 0.46
C MET A 141 36.29 5.49 1.62
N VAL A 142 37.08 5.37 2.69
CA VAL A 142 36.75 4.56 3.88
C VAL A 142 35.44 5.04 4.51
N THR A 143 35.31 6.34 4.77
CA THR A 143 34.08 6.91 5.33
C THR A 143 32.86 6.69 4.43
N ASN A 144 33.04 6.67 3.11
CA ASN A 144 31.96 6.33 2.18
C ASN A 144 31.59 4.85 2.21
N LEU A 145 32.55 3.94 2.42
CA LEU A 145 32.29 2.51 2.60
C LEU A 145 31.54 2.24 3.91
N GLU A 146 31.94 2.87 5.01
CA GLU A 146 31.25 2.76 6.30
C GLU A 146 29.79 3.23 6.20
N LYS A 147 29.54 4.34 5.51
CA LYS A 147 28.17 4.81 5.22
C LYS A 147 27.37 3.81 4.40
N GLN A 148 28.00 3.09 3.46
CA GLN A 148 27.33 2.05 2.69
C GLN A 148 26.97 0.83 3.55
N ILE A 149 27.89 0.41 4.43
CA ILE A 149 27.67 -0.70 5.37
C ILE A 149 26.53 -0.35 6.32
N ALA A 150 26.58 0.80 6.98
CA ALA A 150 25.53 1.27 7.89
C ALA A 150 24.16 1.40 7.21
N LYS A 151 24.12 1.74 5.91
CA LYS A 151 22.89 1.76 5.13
C LYS A 151 22.37 0.35 4.81
N ARG A 152 23.26 -0.60 4.51
CA ARG A 152 22.92 -2.00 4.24
C ARG A 152 22.34 -2.68 5.49
N GLU A 153 22.92 -2.43 6.66
CA GLU A 153 22.41 -2.95 7.95
C GLU A 153 20.97 -2.51 8.21
N LYS A 154 20.62 -1.26 7.86
CA LYS A 154 19.28 -0.68 8.04
C LYS A 154 18.27 -1.06 6.95
N TYR A 155 18.64 -1.91 6.00
CA TYR A 155 17.77 -2.31 4.88
C TYR A 155 16.57 -3.14 5.38
N SER A 156 16.84 -4.11 6.27
CA SER A 156 15.79 -4.86 6.96
C SER A 156 15.48 -4.19 8.29
N ARG A 157 14.34 -3.50 8.36
CA ARG A 157 13.88 -2.86 9.60
C ARG A 157 12.95 -3.83 10.34
N ARG A 158 13.21 -4.03 11.64
CA ARG A 158 12.28 -4.75 12.51
C ARG A 158 10.97 -3.94 12.59
N ARG A 159 9.84 -4.60 12.35
CA ARG A 159 8.53 -4.03 12.66
C ARG A 159 8.37 -4.05 14.18
N MET A 160 7.78 -3.00 14.75
CA MET A 160 7.46 -2.96 16.17
C MET A 160 6.51 -4.11 16.50
N HIS A 161 6.81 -4.85 17.56
CA HIS A 161 5.90 -5.89 18.05
C HIS A 161 4.65 -5.19 18.63
N ASN A 162 3.48 -5.72 18.30
CA ASN A 162 2.23 -5.25 18.87
C ASN A 162 1.80 -6.30 19.90
N ASP A 163 1.89 -5.96 21.19
CA ASP A 163 1.60 -6.89 22.29
C ASP A 163 0.10 -7.24 22.36
N ASP A 164 -0.76 -6.41 21.77
CA ASP A 164 -2.21 -6.62 21.69
C ASP A 164 -2.65 -7.53 20.53
N ALA A 165 -1.72 -8.01 19.69
CA ALA A 165 -2.05 -8.89 18.59
C ALA A 165 -2.22 -10.35 19.06
N ASP A 166 -3.23 -11.06 18.54
CA ASP A 166 -3.42 -12.48 18.84
C ASP A 166 -2.17 -13.29 18.47
N ILE A 167 -1.65 -14.04 19.45
CA ILE A 167 -0.39 -14.78 19.32
C ILE A 167 -0.70 -16.17 18.76
N ASP A 168 -0.30 -16.41 17.50
CA ASP A 168 -0.48 -17.69 16.79
C ASP A 168 0.76 -18.61 16.82
N TYR A 169 1.78 -18.26 17.63
CA TYR A 169 3.08 -18.93 17.63
C TYR A 169 3.61 -19.22 19.05
N ILE A 170 4.42 -20.28 19.15
CA ILE A 170 5.07 -20.68 20.42
C ILE A 170 6.51 -20.12 20.51
N ASN A 171 7.20 -19.95 19.38
CA ASN A 171 8.59 -19.47 19.32
C ASN A 171 8.84 -18.51 18.14
N GLU A 172 9.96 -17.78 18.14
CA GLU A 172 10.27 -16.77 17.10
C GLU A 172 10.42 -17.39 15.69
N ARG A 173 10.91 -18.63 15.59
CA ARG A 173 11.03 -19.32 14.30
C ARG A 173 9.65 -19.64 13.72
N ASN A 174 8.73 -20.09 14.57
CA ASN A 174 7.33 -20.34 14.25
C ASN A 174 6.65 -19.02 13.84
N ALA A 175 6.84 -17.93 14.59
CA ALA A 175 6.30 -16.60 14.24
C ALA A 175 6.72 -16.15 12.83
N LYS A 176 8.02 -16.30 12.48
CA LYS A 176 8.53 -15.97 11.14
C LYS A 176 7.96 -16.88 10.06
N PHE A 177 7.69 -18.14 10.37
CA PHE A 177 7.08 -19.10 9.46
C PHE A 177 5.60 -18.78 9.23
N ASN A 178 4.81 -18.52 10.28
CA ASN A 178 3.43 -18.06 10.17
C ASN A 178 3.33 -16.75 9.39
N GLN A 179 4.21 -15.78 9.67
CA GLN A 179 4.30 -14.55 8.87
C GLN A 179 4.64 -14.80 7.40
N LYS A 180 5.40 -15.85 7.10
CA LYS A 180 5.67 -16.24 5.70
C LYS A 180 4.41 -16.81 5.08
N LEU A 181 3.70 -17.71 5.77
CA LEU A 181 2.44 -18.26 5.29
C LEU A 181 1.40 -17.18 5.04
N GLU A 182 1.22 -16.24 5.98
CA GLU A 182 0.26 -15.14 5.84
C GLU A 182 0.54 -14.27 4.59
N ARG A 183 1.81 -14.07 4.23
CA ARG A 183 2.17 -13.30 3.02
C ARG A 183 1.79 -13.99 1.71
N PHE A 184 1.82 -15.32 1.67
CA PHE A 184 1.53 -16.10 0.45
C PHE A 184 0.08 -16.56 0.38
N TYR A 185 -0.48 -17.00 1.51
CA TYR A 185 -1.80 -17.63 1.59
C TYR A 185 -2.87 -16.73 2.18
N GLY A 186 -2.52 -15.66 2.91
CA GLY A 186 -3.49 -14.83 3.62
C GLY A 186 -4.55 -14.20 2.72
N GLU A 187 -4.22 -13.90 1.46
CA GLU A 187 -5.20 -13.43 0.47
C GLU A 187 -6.26 -14.50 0.15
N TYR A 188 -5.82 -15.76 -0.02
CA TYR A 188 -6.67 -16.89 -0.37
C TYR A 188 -7.44 -17.46 0.83
N THR A 189 -6.85 -17.41 2.03
CA THR A 189 -7.45 -17.95 3.27
C THR A 189 -8.22 -16.91 4.07
N ARG A 190 -8.42 -15.71 3.52
CA ARG A 190 -9.11 -14.59 4.19
C ARG A 190 -10.52 -14.98 4.66
N GLU A 191 -11.28 -15.68 3.82
CA GLU A 191 -12.64 -16.10 4.18
C GLU A 191 -12.65 -17.13 5.31
N THR A 192 -11.75 -18.11 5.25
CA THR A 192 -11.59 -19.10 6.32
C THR A 192 -11.22 -18.42 7.65
N LYS A 193 -10.31 -17.46 7.63
CA LYS A 193 -9.90 -16.68 8.81
C LYS A 193 -11.09 -15.89 9.40
N LEU A 194 -11.83 -15.19 8.55
CA LEU A 194 -13.05 -14.47 8.98
C LEU A 194 -14.10 -15.42 9.54
N ASN A 195 -14.26 -16.62 8.97
CA ASN A 195 -15.22 -17.60 9.48
C ASN A 195 -14.78 -18.15 10.84
N LEU A 196 -13.49 -18.39 11.06
CA LEU A 196 -12.96 -18.78 12.37
C LEU A 196 -13.20 -17.70 13.42
N GLU A 197 -12.93 -16.44 13.09
CA GLU A 197 -13.21 -15.30 13.96
C GLU A 197 -14.72 -15.22 14.25
N ARG A 198 -15.58 -15.33 13.23
CA ARG A 198 -17.05 -15.30 13.39
C ARG A 198 -17.60 -16.45 14.22
N VAL A 199 -17.09 -17.67 14.05
CA VAL A 199 -17.52 -18.85 14.82
C VAL A 199 -17.04 -18.72 16.27
N ALA A 200 -15.87 -18.16 16.51
CA ALA A 200 -15.37 -17.88 17.86
C ALA A 200 -16.17 -16.79 18.59
N PHE A 201 -16.76 -15.83 17.86
CA PHE A 201 -17.56 -14.72 18.41
C PHE A 201 -19.09 -14.91 18.28
N GLY A 202 -19.56 -16.05 17.76
CA GLY A 202 -20.95 -16.26 17.36
C GLY A 202 -21.74 -17.22 18.26
N THR A 203 -22.32 -16.69 19.34
CA THR A 203 -23.65 -17.14 19.79
C THR A 203 -24.58 -17.11 18.59
N VAL A 204 -25.18 -18.24 18.23
CA VAL A 204 -26.27 -18.27 17.24
C VAL A 204 -27.45 -17.49 17.82
N HIS A 205 -27.52 -16.19 17.54
CA HIS A 205 -28.75 -15.44 17.72
C HIS A 205 -29.71 -15.92 16.63
N TYR A 206 -30.46 -16.97 16.92
CA TYR A 206 -31.76 -17.15 16.29
C TYR A 206 -32.57 -15.90 16.63
N HIS A 207 -32.79 -15.03 15.65
CA HIS A 207 -33.93 -14.14 15.71
C HIS A 207 -35.16 -15.06 15.71
N HIS A 208 -35.68 -15.37 16.91
CA HIS A 208 -37.10 -15.67 17.04
C HIS A 208 -37.77 -14.33 16.76
N ASP A 209 -38.21 -14.16 15.52
CA ASP A 209 -39.15 -13.10 15.20
C ASP A 209 -40.46 -13.46 15.93
N ASP A 210 -40.59 -12.93 17.15
CA ASP A 210 -41.87 -12.81 17.85
C ASP A 210 -42.72 -11.75 17.10
N ASN A 211 -43.13 -12.08 15.88
CA ASN A 211 -44.28 -11.44 15.26
C ASN A 211 -45.50 -12.26 15.63
N GLU A 212 -46.22 -11.74 16.62
CA GLU A 212 -47.62 -12.00 16.89
C GLU A 212 -48.39 -11.89 15.57
N VAL A 213 -48.61 -13.02 14.89
CA VAL A 213 -49.53 -13.11 13.77
C VAL A 213 -50.91 -13.24 14.37
N ASP A 214 -51.56 -12.08 14.52
CA ASP A 214 -52.99 -11.98 14.71
C ASP A 214 -53.69 -12.93 13.72
N GLY A 215 -54.47 -13.85 14.27
CA GLY A 215 -55.23 -14.81 13.49
C GLY A 215 -56.19 -14.10 12.55
N ASN A 216 -55.92 -14.14 11.25
CA ASN A 216 -56.88 -14.22 10.15
C ASN A 216 -56.17 -14.04 8.80
N SER A 217 -55.76 -15.14 8.14
CA SER A 217 -55.80 -15.31 6.66
C SER A 217 -55.20 -16.66 6.20
N LEU A 218 -55.53 -17.77 6.85
CA LEU A 218 -55.14 -19.12 6.37
C LEU A 218 -56.06 -19.67 5.26
N VAL A 219 -56.65 -18.79 4.44
CA VAL A 219 -57.58 -19.19 3.35
C VAL A 219 -57.20 -18.66 1.96
N ASP A 220 -56.18 -17.82 1.80
CA ASP A 220 -55.95 -17.12 0.51
C ASP A 220 -54.65 -17.47 -0.25
N LEU A 221 -53.96 -18.57 0.07
CA LEU A 221 -52.75 -19.00 -0.67
C LEU A 221 -52.83 -20.44 -1.22
N LEU A 222 -54.04 -20.89 -1.57
CA LEU A 222 -54.26 -22.17 -2.26
C LEU A 222 -54.97 -22.03 -3.62
N GLU A 223 -55.20 -20.82 -4.11
CA GLU A 223 -55.77 -20.57 -5.44
C GLU A 223 -54.91 -19.59 -6.25
N LEU A 224 -53.78 -20.06 -6.80
CA LEU A 224 -53.16 -19.61 -8.05
C LEU A 224 -51.89 -20.48 -8.23
N ILE A 225 -51.88 -21.58 -8.97
CA ILE A 225 -51.74 -21.66 -10.44
C ILE A 225 -51.81 -23.16 -10.79
N PRO A 226 -52.62 -23.60 -11.78
CA PRO A 226 -52.00 -24.32 -12.90
C PRO A 226 -52.70 -24.13 -14.26
N ALA A 227 -51.89 -23.83 -15.28
CA ALA A 227 -52.07 -24.17 -16.72
C ALA A 227 -50.93 -23.48 -17.50
N LEU A 228 -50.31 -23.96 -18.59
CA LEU A 228 -50.22 -25.23 -19.30
C LEU A 228 -49.05 -25.02 -20.31
N LEU A 229 -48.12 -25.99 -20.41
CA LEU A 229 -46.99 -26.18 -21.38
C LEU A 229 -47.43 -26.09 -22.87
N PRO A 230 -46.55 -25.99 -23.93
CA PRO A 230 -45.35 -26.86 -24.16
C PRO A 230 -44.21 -26.37 -25.11
N ARG A 231 -43.05 -27.07 -25.11
CA ARG A 231 -42.54 -27.88 -26.26
C ARG A 231 -41.15 -28.49 -26.04
N PHE A 232 -41.03 -29.69 -26.59
CA PHE A 232 -39.95 -30.67 -26.57
C PHE A 232 -38.85 -30.44 -27.63
N ASN A 233 -37.68 -31.02 -27.36
CA ASN A 233 -36.63 -31.53 -28.27
C ASN A 233 -35.68 -30.56 -29.01
N SER A 234 -34.38 -30.62 -28.68
CA SER A 234 -33.38 -31.31 -29.53
C SER A 234 -31.98 -31.40 -28.87
N LEU A 235 -31.55 -32.65 -28.58
CA LEU A 235 -30.24 -33.27 -28.86
C LEU A 235 -28.92 -32.63 -28.38
N GLY A 236 -28.16 -33.38 -27.56
CA GLY A 236 -26.71 -33.49 -27.73
C GLY A 236 -25.81 -33.46 -26.49
N MET A 237 -25.98 -34.36 -25.51
CA MET A 237 -24.88 -34.75 -24.63
C MET A 237 -24.17 -35.97 -25.23
N SER A 238 -22.91 -35.82 -25.62
CA SER A 238 -21.96 -36.93 -25.70
C SER A 238 -20.87 -36.75 -24.64
N HIS A 239 -20.83 -37.70 -23.71
CA HIS A 239 -19.67 -37.92 -22.86
C HIS A 239 -18.49 -38.41 -23.73
N SER A 240 -17.28 -37.89 -23.48
CA SER A 240 -16.07 -38.68 -23.65
C SER A 240 -14.96 -38.18 -22.72
N SER A 241 -14.63 -39.06 -21.78
CA SER A 241 -13.45 -39.08 -20.93
C SER A 241 -12.15 -39.19 -21.75
N HIS A 242 -11.13 -38.39 -21.44
CA HIS A 242 -9.73 -38.83 -21.61
C HIS A 242 -8.75 -38.13 -20.66
N LEU A 243 -8.02 -38.97 -19.92
CA LEU A 243 -6.75 -38.74 -19.24
C LEU A 243 -5.69 -38.18 -20.20
N PHE A 244 -4.81 -37.31 -19.69
CA PHE A 244 -3.36 -37.21 -20.02
C PHE A 244 -2.72 -36.38 -18.88
N ILE A 245 -2.07 -36.98 -17.87
CA ILE A 245 -0.69 -37.51 -17.79
C ILE A 245 0.39 -36.54 -18.28
N ASN A 246 1.26 -36.21 -17.32
CA ASN A 246 2.52 -35.48 -17.35
C ASN A 246 3.46 -35.81 -18.52
N GLY A 247 4.18 -34.77 -18.95
CA GLY A 247 5.48 -34.80 -19.59
C GLY A 247 6.25 -33.56 -19.16
#